data_AF-A0A2D4S3E2-F1
#
_entry.id   AF-A0A2D4S3E2-F1
#
_cell.length_a   1.000
_cell.length_b   1.000
_cell.length_c   1.000
_cell.angle_alpha   90.00
_cell.angle_beta   90.00
_cell.angle_gamma   90.00
#
_symmetry.space_group_name_H-M   'P 1'
#
loop_
_entity.id
_entity.type
_entity.pdbx_description
1 polymer ?
#
loop_
_entity_poly.entity_id
_entity_poly.type
_entity_poly.pdbx_seq_one_letter_code
_entity_poly.pdbx_strand_id
1 'polypeptide(L)'
;MKVYFDVQELYYLPQYMPIRRELDKHGIDSAFLLYSSVSESMPSILIEAGIPCKSIKHVDGYENALALYRKEKPDWLILGNTFDGIDVLDNKTKTALVSHGIGPKSCYYTVSDMPTTVRFVEGPYRADR
;
A
#
# COMPACT_ATOMS: atom_id res chain seq x y z
N MET A 1 -1.52 16.84 0.28
CA MET A 1 -0.92 15.58 -0.20
C MET A 1 -1.81 14.44 0.26
N LYS A 2 -2.08 13.46 -0.61
CA LYS A 2 -2.97 12.33 -0.37
C LYS A 2 -2.23 11.02 -0.55
N VAL A 3 -2.17 10.19 0.49
CA VAL A 3 -1.41 8.92 0.49
C VAL A 3 -2.34 7.72 0.64
N TYR A 4 -2.20 6.73 -0.23
CA TYR A 4 -3.03 5.54 -0.25
C TYR A 4 -2.21 4.33 0.14
N PHE A 5 -2.73 3.50 1.05
CA PHE A 5 -2.17 2.21 1.40
C PHE A 5 -3.00 1.12 0.73
N ASP A 6 -2.39 0.36 -0.17
CA ASP A 6 -3.01 -0.80 -0.84
C ASP A 6 -2.93 -2.01 0.08
N VAL A 7 -4.06 -2.43 0.64
CA VAL A 7 -4.15 -3.51 1.64
C VAL A 7 -4.86 -4.72 1.03
N GLN A 8 -4.12 -5.48 0.22
CA GLN A 8 -4.59 -6.78 -0.26
C GLN A 8 -4.64 -7.82 0.85
N GLU A 9 -3.76 -7.70 1.85
CA GLU A 9 -3.57 -8.71 2.89
C GLU A 9 -3.39 -8.07 4.28
N LEU A 10 -3.92 -8.75 5.30
CA LEU A 10 -3.85 -8.31 6.72
C LEU A 10 -2.43 -8.03 7.20
N TYR A 11 -1.49 -8.87 6.77
CA TYR A 11 -0.14 -8.85 7.28
C TYR A 11 0.71 -7.69 6.73
N TYR A 12 0.15 -6.81 5.88
CA TYR A 12 0.79 -5.56 5.45
C TYR A 12 0.62 -4.44 6.50
N LEU A 13 -0.43 -4.51 7.33
CA LEU A 13 -0.75 -3.47 8.30
C LEU A 13 0.37 -3.17 9.30
N PRO A 14 1.11 -4.16 9.85
CA PRO A 14 2.22 -3.88 10.75
C PRO A 14 3.31 -2.98 10.14
N GLN A 15 3.53 -3.05 8.83
CA GLN A 15 4.49 -2.19 8.14
C GLN A 15 3.89 -0.82 7.77
N TYR A 16 2.59 -0.77 7.47
CA TYR A 16 1.92 0.48 7.11
C TYR A 16 1.61 1.38 8.31
N MET A 17 1.29 0.81 9.47
CA MET A 17 0.89 1.57 10.66
C MET A 17 1.97 2.55 11.15
N PRO A 18 3.27 2.20 11.22
CA PRO A 18 4.33 3.16 11.54
C PRO A 18 4.41 4.32 10.53
N ILE A 19 4.27 4.02 9.23
CA ILE A 19 4.29 5.04 8.17
C ILE A 19 3.11 5.98 8.34
N ARG A 20 1.91 5.43 8.53
CA ARG A 20 0.69 6.19 8.78
C ARG A 20 0.85 7.16 9.96
N ARG A 21 1.35 6.67 11.10
CA ARG A 21 1.57 7.49 12.30
C ARG A 21 2.52 8.64 12.02
N GLU A 22 3.54 8.42 11.21
CA GLU A 22 4.45 9.50 10.82
C GLU A 22 3.75 10.51 9.92
N LEU A 23 3.01 10.06 8.90
CA LEU A 23 2.20 10.94 8.03
C LEU A 23 1.21 11.81 8.83
N ASP A 24 0.54 11.24 9.84
CA ASP A 24 -0.39 11.96 10.70
C ASP A 24 0.31 13.10 11.48
N LYS A 25 1.54 12.89 11.97
CA LYS A 25 2.31 13.95 12.66
C LYS A 25 2.61 15.15 11.76
N HIS A 26 2.70 14.91 10.45
CA HIS A 26 2.91 15.95 9.44
C HIS A 26 1.60 16.49 8.86
N GLY A 27 0.43 16.08 9.41
CA GLY A 27 -0.88 16.53 8.95
C GLY A 27 -1.24 16.04 7.54
N ILE A 28 -0.68 14.91 7.11
CA ILE A 28 -0.90 14.37 5.76
C ILE A 28 -2.07 13.40 5.78
N ASP A 29 -3.06 13.67 4.93
CA ASP A 29 -4.21 12.79 4.75
C ASP A 29 -3.81 11.46 4.10
N SER A 30 -4.25 10.37 4.72
CA SER A 30 -4.05 9.04 4.17
C SER A 30 -5.26 8.13 4.34
N ALA A 31 -5.39 7.19 3.41
CA ALA A 31 -6.47 6.21 3.37
C ALA A 31 -5.93 4.78 3.13
N PHE A 32 -6.60 3.80 3.73
CA PHE A 32 -6.38 2.38 3.49
C PHE A 32 -7.44 1.89 2.51
N LEU A 33 -7.01 1.26 1.40
CA LEU A 33 -7.90 0.57 0.49
C LEU A 33 -7.91 -0.92 0.81
N LEU A 34 -9.04 -1.40 1.31
CA LEU A 34 -9.26 -2.79 1.69
C LEU A 34 -9.97 -3.54 0.57
N TYR A 35 -9.45 -4.71 0.23
CA TYR A 35 -10.08 -5.59 -0.75
C TYR A 35 -11.21 -6.39 -0.09
N SER A 36 -12.33 -6.59 -0.78
CA SER A 36 -13.47 -7.38 -0.30
C SER A 36 -13.13 -8.85 0.00
N SER A 37 -12.03 -9.36 -0.56
CA SER A 37 -11.48 -10.68 -0.23
C SER A 37 -10.94 -10.77 1.20
N VAL A 38 -10.72 -9.63 1.85
CA VAL A 38 -10.26 -9.57 3.22
C VAL A 38 -11.47 -9.59 4.18
N SER A 39 -11.37 -10.39 5.25
CA SER A 39 -12.45 -10.67 6.22
C SER A 39 -13.32 -9.44 6.54
N GLU A 40 -14.65 -9.64 6.60
CA GLU A 40 -15.63 -8.62 7.01
C GLU A 40 -15.32 -7.95 8.36
N SER A 41 -14.54 -8.62 9.22
CA SER A 41 -14.10 -8.08 10.52
C SER A 41 -13.02 -6.99 10.42
N MET A 42 -12.39 -6.82 9.27
CA MET A 42 -11.21 -5.97 9.07
C MET A 42 -11.44 -4.48 9.39
N PRO A 43 -12.55 -3.84 8.98
CA PRO A 43 -12.79 -2.44 9.31
C PRO A 43 -12.78 -2.20 10.82
N SER A 44 -13.32 -3.14 11.59
CA SER A 44 -13.36 -3.08 13.05
C SER A 44 -11.94 -3.06 13.64
N ILE A 45 -11.02 -3.89 13.13
CA ILE A 45 -9.61 -3.93 13.58
C ILE A 45 -8.92 -2.57 13.34
N LEU A 46 -9.15 -1.95 12.19
CA LEU A 46 -8.57 -0.64 11.88
C LEU A 46 -9.18 0.47 12.72
N ILE A 47 -10.49 0.42 12.95
CA ILE A 47 -11.20 1.37 13.81
C ILE A 47 -10.70 1.24 15.26
N GLU A 48 -10.54 0.03 15.77
CA GLU A 48 -9.95 -0.24 17.10
C GLU A 48 -8.49 0.24 17.17
N ALA A 49 -7.75 0.18 16.07
CA ALA A 49 -6.41 0.75 15.95
C ALA A 49 -6.38 2.28 15.84
N GLY A 50 -7.54 2.95 15.91
CA GLY A 50 -7.68 4.40 15.89
C GLY A 50 -7.74 5.02 14.48
N ILE A 51 -7.93 4.21 13.44
CA ILE A 51 -8.08 4.71 12.08
C ILE A 51 -9.51 5.22 11.88
N PRO A 52 -9.71 6.49 11.47
CA PRO A 52 -11.04 7.02 11.21
C PRO A 52 -11.74 6.27 10.07
N CYS A 53 -13.05 6.00 10.19
CA CYS A 53 -13.82 5.33 9.13
C CYS A 53 -13.69 6.02 7.77
N LYS A 54 -13.59 7.36 7.74
CA LYS A 54 -13.38 8.15 6.51
C LYS A 54 -12.06 7.85 5.79
N SER A 55 -11.08 7.31 6.50
CA SER A 55 -9.77 6.89 6.00
C SER A 55 -9.75 5.42 5.60
N ILE A 56 -10.88 4.73 5.63
CA ILE A 56 -11.00 3.32 5.24
C ILE A 56 -11.90 3.28 4.00
N LYS A 57 -11.41 2.69 2.92
CA LYS A 57 -12.13 2.49 1.66
C LYS A 57 -12.16 1.00 1.36
N HIS A 58 -13.22 0.59 0.67
CA HIS A 58 -13.42 -0.80 0.25
C HIS A 58 -13.43 -0.90 -1.26
N VAL A 59 -12.92 -2.00 -1.78
CA VAL A 59 -12.90 -2.28 -3.20
C VAL A 59 -13.09 -3.76 -3.48
N ASP A 60 -13.89 -4.06 -4.50
CA ASP A 60 -14.11 -5.44 -4.91
C ASP A 60 -13.12 -5.82 -6.00
N GLY A 61 -11.97 -6.35 -5.58
CA GLY A 61 -10.95 -6.83 -6.50
C GLY A 61 -10.08 -5.74 -7.13
N TYR A 62 -9.08 -6.22 -7.87
CA TYR A 62 -7.97 -5.42 -8.36
C TYR A 62 -8.36 -4.39 -9.44
N GLU A 63 -9.21 -4.75 -10.39
CA GLU A 63 -9.63 -3.83 -11.46
C GLU A 63 -10.32 -2.58 -10.90
N ASN A 64 -11.14 -2.77 -9.87
CA ASN A 64 -11.81 -1.67 -9.19
C ASN A 64 -10.83 -0.82 -8.38
N ALA A 65 -9.77 -1.41 -7.83
CA ALA A 65 -8.71 -0.67 -7.14
C ALA A 65 -7.95 0.23 -8.11
N LEU A 66 -7.54 -0.31 -9.26
CA LEU A 66 -6.87 0.45 -10.31
C LEU A 66 -7.75 1.58 -10.85
N ALA A 67 -9.04 1.31 -11.09
CA ALA A 67 -10.00 2.33 -11.50
C ALA A 67 -10.14 3.45 -10.45
N LEU A 68 -10.14 3.09 -9.17
CA LEU A 68 -10.19 4.05 -8.06
C LEU A 68 -8.92 4.90 -8.02
N TYR A 69 -7.73 4.31 -8.14
CA TYR A 69 -6.47 5.04 -8.14
C TYR A 69 -6.37 6.02 -9.32
N ARG A 70 -6.80 5.62 -10.52
CA ARG A 70 -6.87 6.50 -11.69
C ARG A 70 -7.85 7.66 -11.52
N LYS A 71 -8.98 7.43 -10.86
CA LYS A 71 -10.00 8.45 -10.60
C LYS A 71 -9.56 9.42 -9.50
N GLU A 72 -9.07 8.90 -8.39
CA GLU A 72 -8.77 9.67 -7.19
C GLU A 72 -7.37 10.25 -7.14
N LYS A 73 -6.47 9.78 -8.01
CA LYS A 73 -5.13 10.32 -8.27
C LYS A 73 -4.37 10.67 -6.99
N PRO A 74 -4.10 9.67 -6.13
CA PRO A 74 -3.32 9.94 -4.92
C PRO A 74 -1.92 10.43 -5.30
N ASP A 75 -1.33 11.30 -4.47
CA ASP A 75 0.06 11.74 -4.67
C ASP A 75 1.03 10.58 -4.44
N TRP A 76 0.68 9.67 -3.51
CA TRP A 76 1.43 8.45 -3.21
C TRP A 76 0.53 7.24 -3.09
N LEU A 77 0.97 6.13 -3.68
CA LEU A 77 0.41 4.79 -3.51
C LEU A 77 1.47 3.89 -2.87
N ILE A 78 1.19 3.40 -1.66
CA ILE A 78 2.04 2.51 -0.87
C ILE A 78 1.53 1.07 -1.07
N LEU A 79 2.40 0.23 -1.59
CA LEU A 79 2.14 -1.15 -2.01
C LEU A 79 2.91 -2.13 -1.12
N GLY A 80 2.29 -3.27 -0.82
CA GLY A 80 2.89 -4.33 0.00
C GLY A 80 3.48 -5.45 -0.83
N ASN A 81 3.15 -5.50 -2.13
CA ASN A 81 3.55 -6.53 -3.08
C ASN A 81 3.49 -5.96 -4.51
N THR A 82 3.74 -6.83 -5.50
CA THR A 82 3.53 -6.52 -6.91
C THR A 82 2.11 -6.03 -7.19
N PHE A 83 1.99 -5.05 -8.07
CA PHE A 83 0.73 -4.46 -8.51
C PHE A 83 0.88 -4.17 -9.99
N ASP A 84 0.11 -4.86 -10.82
CA ASP A 84 0.14 -4.64 -12.26
C ASP A 84 -0.44 -3.26 -12.59
N GLY A 85 -0.26 -2.73 -13.79
CA GLY A 85 -0.93 -1.47 -14.18
C GLY A 85 -0.46 -0.21 -13.45
N ILE A 86 0.74 -0.19 -12.85
CA ILE A 86 1.36 1.03 -12.33
C ILE A 86 1.67 2.03 -13.46
N ASP A 87 2.04 1.53 -14.63
CA ASP A 87 2.38 2.28 -15.84
C ASP A 87 1.23 3.14 -16.36
N VAL A 88 0.00 2.80 -15.97
CA VAL A 88 -1.23 3.47 -16.40
C VAL A 88 -1.89 4.30 -15.28
N LEU A 89 -1.18 4.53 -14.18
CA LEU A 89 -1.57 5.51 -13.17
C LEU A 89 -1.30 6.95 -13.64
N ASP A 90 -1.84 7.93 -12.92
CA ASP A 90 -1.56 9.34 -13.21
C ASP A 90 -0.05 9.60 -13.06
N ASN A 91 0.54 10.39 -13.95
CA ASN A 91 1.99 10.65 -13.95
C ASN A 91 2.48 11.40 -12.69
N LYS A 92 1.57 11.97 -11.91
CA LYS A 92 1.87 12.60 -10.62
C LYS A 92 1.78 11.64 -9.45
N THR A 93 1.13 10.48 -9.62
CA THR A 93 1.05 9.45 -8.58
C THR A 93 2.40 8.74 -8.47
N LYS A 94 3.05 8.90 -7.33
CA LYS A 94 4.28 8.17 -7.00
C LYS A 94 3.93 6.85 -6.33
N THR A 95 4.74 5.83 -6.56
CA THR A 95 4.55 4.51 -5.93
C THR A 95 5.69 4.19 -4.98
N ALA A 96 5.34 3.63 -3.83
CA ALA A 96 6.30 3.16 -2.84
C ALA A 96 6.04 1.68 -2.55
N LEU A 97 7.05 0.83 -2.71
CA LEU A 97 6.97 -0.58 -2.32
C LEU A 97 7.54 -0.77 -0.92
N VAL A 98 6.68 -1.19 0.01
CA VAL A 98 7.01 -1.51 1.40
C VAL A 98 6.78 -3.00 1.60
N SER A 99 7.78 -3.80 1.27
CA SER A 99 7.70 -5.25 1.46
C SER A 99 7.69 -5.61 2.95
N HIS A 100 6.93 -6.65 3.27
CA HIS A 100 6.93 -7.31 4.57
C HIS A 100 8.15 -8.24 4.69
N GLY A 101 8.79 -8.26 5.87
CA GLY A 101 10.04 -8.96 6.18
C GLY A 101 10.03 -10.49 5.96
N ILE A 102 11.24 -11.07 6.00
CA ILE A 102 11.75 -12.21 5.21
C ILE A 102 11.33 -13.61 5.70
N GLY A 103 10.93 -14.46 4.75
CA GLY A 103 11.04 -15.94 4.81
C GLY A 103 11.64 -16.51 3.51
N PRO A 104 11.78 -17.82 3.32
CA PRO A 104 12.32 -18.41 2.08
C PRO A 104 11.29 -18.42 0.93
N LYS A 105 10.49 -17.37 0.75
CA LYS A 105 9.49 -17.33 -0.34
C LYS A 105 10.14 -16.90 -1.66
N SER A 106 9.85 -17.62 -2.74
CA SER A 106 10.40 -17.35 -4.06
C SER A 106 10.08 -15.95 -4.61
N CYS A 107 8.97 -15.34 -4.19
CA CYS A 107 8.61 -13.98 -4.59
C CYS A 107 9.67 -12.93 -4.21
N TYR A 108 10.52 -13.18 -3.22
CA TYR A 108 11.59 -12.24 -2.84
C TYR A 108 12.62 -11.97 -3.93
N TYR A 109 12.72 -12.83 -4.94
CA TYR A 109 13.67 -12.65 -6.03
C TYR A 109 13.15 -11.75 -7.15
N THR A 110 11.83 -11.57 -7.27
CA THR A 110 11.20 -10.88 -8.42
C THR A 110 10.36 -9.66 -8.01
N VAL A 111 10.00 -9.51 -6.72
CA VAL A 111 9.24 -8.35 -6.24
C VAL A 111 10.01 -7.03 -6.45
N SER A 112 11.35 -7.09 -6.45
CA SER A 112 12.23 -5.97 -6.78
C SER A 112 12.12 -5.50 -8.23
N ASP A 113 11.65 -6.35 -9.16
CA ASP A 113 11.62 -6.04 -10.59
C ASP A 113 10.47 -5.07 -10.96
N MET A 114 9.61 -4.74 -9.99
CA MET A 114 8.52 -3.79 -10.17
C MET A 114 9.01 -2.34 -10.39
N PRO A 115 8.49 -1.62 -11.40
CA PRO A 115 8.89 -0.25 -11.72
C PRO A 115 8.26 0.78 -10.75
N THR A 116 8.69 0.74 -9.50
CA THR A 116 8.20 1.62 -8.43
C THR A 116 9.07 2.87 -8.27
N THR A 117 8.48 3.99 -7.87
CA THR A 117 9.23 5.27 -7.75
C THR A 117 10.26 5.24 -6.63
N VAL A 118 9.91 4.63 -5.48
CA VAL A 118 10.80 4.42 -4.34
C VAL A 118 10.58 3.00 -3.80
N ARG A 119 11.65 2.32 -3.40
CA ARG A 119 11.61 1.00 -2.78
C ARG A 119 12.25 1.05 -1.40
N PHE A 120 11.62 0.40 -0.42
CA PHE A 120 12.20 0.18 0.90
C PHE A 120 12.62 -1.29 1.01
N VAL A 121 13.93 -1.52 1.08
CA VAL A 121 14.53 -2.86 1.04
C VAL A 121 15.48 -3.07 2.20
N GLU A 122 15.67 -4.35 2.59
CA GLU A 122 16.60 -4.72 3.65
C GLU A 122 18.01 -4.93 3.11
N GLY A 123 18.96 -4.19 3.68
CA GLY A 123 20.38 -4.38 3.48
C GLY A 123 20.92 -3.95 2.12
N PRO A 124 22.27 -3.84 1.98
CA PRO A 124 22.89 -3.32 0.76
C PRO A 124 22.63 -4.20 -0.47
N TYR A 125 22.67 -5.52 -0.30
CA TYR A 125 22.50 -6.47 -1.42
C TYR A 125 21.17 -6.30 -2.17
N ARG A 126 20.08 -5.90 -1.49
CA ARG A 126 18.79 -5.65 -2.14
C ARG A 126 18.65 -4.23 -2.66
N ALA A 127 19.39 -3.28 -2.10
CA ALA A 127 19.43 -1.92 -2.65
C ALA A 127 20.08 -1.90 -4.05
N ASP A 128 21.01 -2.82 -4.29
CA ASP A 128 21.76 -2.95 -5.54
C ASP A 128 21.04 -3.78 -6.64
N ARG A 129 19.81 -4.28 -6.37
CA ARG A 129 18.98 -5.05 -7.32
C ARG A 129 17.64 -4.37 -7.55
#